data_AF-A0A946EK87-F1
#
_entry.id   AF-A0A946EK87-F1
#
_cell.length_a   1.000
_cell.length_b   1.000
_cell.length_c   1.000
_cell.angle_alpha   90.00
_cell.angle_beta   90.00
_cell.angle_gamma   90.00
#
_symmetry.space_group_name_H-M   'P 1'
#
loop_
_entity.id
_entity.type
_entity.pdbx_description
1 polymer ?
#
loop_
_entity_poly.entity_id
_entity_poly.type
_entity_poly.pdbx_seq_one_letter_code
_entity_poly.pdbx_strand_id
1 'polypeptide(L)'
;MCREALANEKNKSLSETDNGSHIDQDKVHSDWNTLFVSLAQTIDTCPPDDMKTQKIIAKHYEISSRFYVPSKEAYIGARLFVIENGKFISYHNGFHPNLAGYLSNAMCIY
;
A
#
# COMPACT_ATOMS: atom_id res chain seq x y z
N MET A 1 5.05 -7.71 16.89
CA MET A 1 4.23 -6.53 16.50
C MET A 1 4.19 -6.39 14.98
N CYS A 2 3.16 -5.76 14.39
CA CYS A 2 3.00 -5.62 12.92
C CYS A 2 4.25 -5.06 12.20
N ARG A 3 4.97 -4.13 12.83
CA ARG A 3 6.25 -3.59 12.31
C ARG A 3 7.35 -4.65 12.21
N GLU A 4 7.43 -5.56 13.17
CA GLU A 4 8.44 -6.62 13.19
C GLU A 4 8.14 -7.66 12.11
N ALA A 5 6.87 -8.02 11.91
CA ALA A 5 6.45 -8.89 10.82
C ALA A 5 6.86 -8.32 9.45
N LEU A 6 6.54 -7.03 9.21
CA LEU A 6 6.94 -6.34 7.98
C LEU A 6 8.46 -6.32 7.80
N ALA A 7 9.23 -5.95 8.83
CA ALA A 7 10.69 -5.90 8.74
C ALA A 7 11.29 -7.29 8.44
N ASN A 8 10.82 -8.32 9.14
CA ASN A 8 11.31 -9.68 8.96
C ASN A 8 11.00 -10.24 7.56
N GLU A 9 9.76 -10.08 7.10
CA GLU A 9 9.33 -10.58 5.80
C GLU A 9 10.01 -9.85 4.64
N LYS A 10 10.15 -8.52 4.75
CA LYS A 10 10.86 -7.72 3.75
C LYS A 10 12.34 -8.10 3.67
N ASN A 11 13.02 -8.24 4.82
CA ASN A 11 14.43 -8.63 4.86
C ASN A 11 14.64 -10.04 4.26
N LYS A 12 13.73 -10.97 4.56
CA LYS A 12 13.74 -12.30 3.96
C LYS A 12 13.57 -12.25 2.44
N SER A 13 12.56 -11.53 1.95
CA SER A 13 12.31 -11.34 0.52
C SER A 13 13.53 -10.74 -0.21
N LEU A 14 14.17 -9.72 0.35
CA LEU A 14 15.37 -9.11 -0.24
C LEU A 14 16.58 -10.05 -0.27
N SER A 15 16.70 -10.94 0.72
CA SER A 15 17.76 -11.95 0.75
C SER A 15 17.53 -13.10 -0.24
N GLU A 16 16.26 -13.44 -0.50
CA GLU A 16 15.86 -14.55 -1.39
C GLU A 16 15.74 -14.12 -2.85
N THR A 17 15.42 -12.85 -3.08
CA THR A 17 15.30 -12.25 -4.41
C THR A 17 16.40 -11.22 -4.52
N ASP A 18 17.45 -11.46 -5.31
CA ASP A 18 18.61 -10.57 -5.54
C ASP A 18 18.25 -9.07 -5.58
N ASN A 19 18.11 -8.47 -4.40
CA ASN A 19 17.41 -7.21 -4.12
C ASN A 19 16.18 -6.90 -4.99
N GLY A 20 15.34 -7.89 -5.30
CA GLY A 20 14.15 -7.69 -6.12
C GLY A 20 14.42 -7.41 -7.61
N SER A 21 15.53 -7.92 -8.17
CA SER A 21 15.89 -7.76 -9.59
C SER A 21 14.84 -8.24 -10.61
N HIS A 22 13.90 -9.09 -10.17
CA HIS A 22 12.78 -9.57 -10.97
C HIS A 22 11.62 -8.55 -11.09
N ILE A 23 11.67 -7.45 -10.33
CA ILE A 23 10.58 -6.48 -10.25
C ILE A 23 10.73 -5.44 -11.35
N ASP A 24 9.72 -5.35 -12.21
CA ASP A 24 9.58 -4.26 -13.17
C ASP A 24 9.18 -2.96 -12.45
N GLN A 25 10.17 -2.10 -12.19
CA GLN A 25 10.01 -0.88 -11.41
C GLN A 25 9.10 0.16 -12.10
N ASP A 26 9.18 0.25 -13.42
CA ASP A 26 8.38 1.20 -14.21
C ASP A 26 6.91 0.79 -14.19
N LYS A 27 6.65 -0.52 -14.37
CA LYS A 27 5.31 -1.06 -14.26
C LYS A 27 4.73 -0.86 -12.86
N VAL A 28 5.50 -1.10 -11.82
CA VAL A 28 5.05 -0.90 -10.44
C VAL A 28 4.73 0.57 -10.17
N HIS A 29 5.57 1.52 -10.61
CA HIS A 29 5.27 2.94 -10.48
C HIS A 29 4.00 3.36 -11.21
N SER A 30 3.81 2.89 -12.45
CA SER A 30 2.60 3.19 -13.23
C SER A 30 1.34 2.61 -12.58
N ASP A 31 1.41 1.37 -12.09
CA ASP A 31 0.30 0.70 -11.42
C ASP A 31 -0.05 1.42 -10.09
N TRP A 32 0.96 1.88 -9.33
CA TRP A 32 0.74 2.70 -8.14
C TRP A 32 0.06 4.03 -8.43
N ASN A 33 0.55 4.78 -9.42
CA ASN A 33 -0.05 6.04 -9.81
C ASN A 33 -1.53 5.85 -10.21
N THR A 34 -1.81 4.84 -11.03
CA THR A 34 -3.19 4.51 -11.45
C THR A 34 -4.09 4.16 -10.26
N LEU A 35 -3.56 3.41 -9.30
CA LEU A 35 -4.27 3.03 -8.09
C LEU A 35 -4.62 4.24 -7.23
N PHE A 36 -3.65 5.14 -6.99
CA PHE A 36 -3.87 6.32 -6.14
C PHE A 36 -4.82 7.33 -6.79
N VAL A 37 -4.77 7.51 -8.11
CA VAL A 37 -5.77 8.31 -8.84
C VAL A 37 -7.17 7.70 -8.68
N SER A 38 -7.29 6.37 -8.82
CA SER A 38 -8.59 5.70 -8.66
C SER A 38 -9.12 5.83 -7.25
N LEU A 39 -8.26 5.67 -6.24
CA LEU A 39 -8.64 5.78 -4.84
C LEU A 39 -9.04 7.22 -4.49
N ALA A 40 -8.32 8.22 -4.99
CA ALA A 40 -8.64 9.62 -4.79
C ALA A 40 -10.06 9.98 -5.28
N GLN A 41 -10.50 9.40 -6.40
CA GLN A 41 -11.84 9.61 -6.95
C GLN A 41 -12.97 9.00 -6.09
N THR A 42 -12.65 8.06 -5.18
CA THR A 42 -13.66 7.41 -4.33
C THR A 42 -13.78 8.03 -2.94
N ILE A 43 -12.77 8.77 -2.46
CA ILE A 43 -12.68 9.25 -1.07
C ILE A 43 -13.93 10.02 -0.62
N ASP A 44 -14.44 10.92 -1.47
CA ASP A 44 -15.54 11.81 -1.10
C ASP A 44 -16.92 11.14 -1.15
N THR A 45 -17.00 9.94 -1.75
CA THR A 45 -18.29 9.27 -2.02
C THR A 45 -18.42 7.89 -1.40
N CYS A 46 -17.31 7.26 -1.03
CA CYS A 46 -17.28 5.89 -0.53
C CYS A 46 -16.52 5.83 0.80
N PRO A 47 -17.08 5.22 1.86
CA PRO A 47 -16.31 4.97 3.08
C PRO A 47 -15.20 3.92 2.85
N PRO A 48 -14.20 3.83 3.76
CA PRO A 48 -13.08 2.90 3.63
C PRO A 48 -13.47 1.41 3.53
N ASP A 49 -14.59 1.00 4.12
CA ASP A 49 -15.14 -0.36 4.09
C ASP A 49 -16.06 -0.62 2.88
N ASP A 50 -16.35 0.39 2.06
CA ASP A 50 -17.18 0.23 0.87
C ASP A 50 -16.58 -0.81 -0.08
N MET A 51 -17.45 -1.59 -0.73
CA MET A 51 -17.03 -2.64 -1.65
C MET A 51 -16.16 -2.10 -2.80
N LYS A 52 -16.43 -0.89 -3.30
CA LYS A 52 -15.59 -0.28 -4.36
C LYS A 52 -14.20 0.05 -3.83
N THR A 53 -14.12 0.63 -2.64
CA THR A 53 -12.86 0.94 -1.98
C THR A 53 -12.06 -0.33 -1.71
N GLN A 54 -12.68 -1.36 -1.14
CA GLN A 54 -12.02 -2.62 -0.82
C GLN A 54 -11.53 -3.38 -2.07
N LYS A 55 -12.21 -3.24 -3.22
CA LYS A 55 -11.68 -3.73 -4.51
C LYS A 55 -10.40 -3.01 -4.93
N ILE A 56 -10.25 -1.72 -4.62
CA ILE A 56 -9.01 -0.98 -4.88
C ILE A 56 -7.93 -1.42 -3.89
N ILE A 57 -8.27 -1.66 -2.62
CA ILE A 57 -7.32 -2.18 -1.63
C ILE A 57 -6.85 -3.59 -1.96
N ALA A 58 -7.70 -4.44 -2.53
CA ALA A 58 -7.28 -5.74 -3.06
C ALA A 58 -6.20 -5.60 -4.13
N LYS A 59 -6.36 -4.64 -5.06
CA LYS A 59 -5.32 -4.33 -6.06
C LYS A 59 -4.05 -3.77 -5.42
N HIS A 60 -4.18 -2.97 -4.36
CA HIS A 60 -3.03 -2.47 -3.60
C HIS A 60 -2.25 -3.65 -2.99
N TYR A 61 -2.95 -4.62 -2.41
CA TYR A 61 -2.36 -5.85 -1.90
C TYR A 61 -1.68 -6.66 -3.00
N GLU A 62 -2.30 -6.82 -4.17
CA GLU A 62 -1.70 -7.51 -5.33
C GLU A 62 -0.42 -6.86 -5.81
N ILE A 63 -0.38 -5.53 -5.95
CA ILE A 63 0.84 -4.79 -6.36
C ILE A 63 1.92 -4.95 -5.30
N SER A 64 1.55 -4.84 -4.02
CA SER A 64 2.48 -5.06 -2.88
C SER A 64 3.04 -6.49 -2.89
N SER A 65 2.20 -7.46 -3.26
CA SER A 65 2.54 -8.89 -3.30
C SER A 65 3.57 -9.25 -4.37
N ARG A 66 3.82 -8.36 -5.34
CA ARG A 66 4.86 -8.56 -6.36
C ARG A 66 6.27 -8.47 -5.79
N PHE A 67 6.45 -7.78 -4.67
CA PHE A 67 7.73 -7.73 -3.95
C PHE A 67 7.92 -9.01 -3.13
N TYR A 68 6.86 -9.42 -2.44
CA TYR A 68 6.68 -10.70 -1.76
C TYR A 68 5.24 -10.74 -1.25
N VAL A 69 4.65 -11.92 -1.05
CA VAL A 69 3.30 -12.04 -0.48
C VAL A 69 3.33 -11.71 1.02
N PRO A 70 2.78 -10.57 1.47
CA PRO A 70 2.87 -10.19 2.87
C PRO A 70 1.81 -10.89 3.71
N SER A 71 2.17 -11.22 4.95
CA SER A 71 1.17 -11.59 5.97
C SER A 71 0.22 -10.42 6.26
N LYS A 72 -0.90 -10.71 6.93
CA LYS A 72 -1.85 -9.67 7.35
C LYS A 72 -1.16 -8.64 8.25
N GLU A 73 -0.33 -9.10 9.18
CA GLU A 73 0.42 -8.26 10.10
C GLU A 73 1.45 -7.40 9.37
N ALA A 74 2.16 -7.95 8.38
CA ALA A 74 3.10 -7.19 7.57
C ALA A 74 2.40 -6.15 6.69
N TYR A 75 1.25 -6.49 6.11
CA TYR A 75 0.44 -5.57 5.31
C TYR A 75 -0.13 -4.42 6.14
N ILE A 76 -0.67 -4.71 7.33
CA ILE A 76 -1.08 -3.69 8.30
C ILE A 76 0.14 -2.90 8.79
N GLY A 77 1.31 -3.53 8.93
CA GLY A 77 2.56 -2.86 9.23
C GLY A 77 2.94 -1.83 8.16
N ALA A 78 2.64 -2.10 6.89
CA ALA A 78 2.98 -1.21 5.77
C ALA A 78 2.20 0.11 5.82
N ARG A 79 0.98 0.10 6.35
CA ARG A 79 0.20 1.32 6.60
C ARG A 79 0.94 2.32 7.49
N LEU A 80 1.76 1.84 8.43
CA LEU A 80 2.47 2.68 9.38
C LEU A 80 3.50 3.56 8.66
N PHE A 81 4.10 3.06 7.57
CA PHE A 81 4.97 3.86 6.71
C PHE A 81 4.23 5.00 6.01
N VAL A 82 2.95 4.80 5.67
CA VAL A 82 2.11 5.82 5.01
C VAL A 82 1.81 6.98 5.95
N ILE A 83 1.56 6.70 7.23
CA ILE A 83 1.07 7.71 8.21
C ILE A 83 2.14 8.25 9.18
N GLU A 84 3.29 7.60 9.31
CA GLU A 84 4.36 8.03 10.25
C GLU A 84 5.49 8.79 9.56
N ASN A 85 5.54 8.74 8.22
CA ASN A 85 6.56 9.44 7.44
C ASN A 85 5.94 10.60 6.66
N GLY A 86 6.27 11.83 7.06
CA GLY A 86 5.73 13.05 6.45
C GLY A 86 5.94 13.15 4.94
N LYS A 87 6.99 12.53 4.37
CA LYS A 87 7.18 12.47 2.91
C LYS A 87 6.14 11.57 2.24
N PHE A 88 5.82 10.43 2.85
CA PHE A 88 4.77 9.54 2.33
C PHE A 88 3.39 10.16 2.47
N ILE A 89 3.11 10.83 3.59
CA ILE A 89 1.86 11.60 3.74
C ILE A 89 1.75 12.63 2.62
N SER A 90 2.78 13.44 2.41
CA SER A 90 2.79 14.50 1.40
C SER A 90 2.62 13.94 -0.01
N TYR A 91 3.29 12.83 -0.33
CA TYR A 91 3.17 12.16 -1.61
C TYR A 91 1.73 11.72 -1.91
N HIS A 92 1.10 10.97 -0.99
CA HIS A 92 -0.28 10.52 -1.18
C HIS A 92 -1.25 11.71 -1.19
N ASN A 93 -1.06 12.67 -0.29
CA ASN A 93 -1.94 13.82 -0.21
C ASN A 93 -1.82 14.78 -1.40
N GLY A 94 -0.78 14.64 -2.23
CA GLY A 94 -0.69 15.32 -3.53
C GLY A 94 -1.77 14.88 -4.53
N PHE A 95 -2.34 13.67 -4.38
CA PHE A 95 -3.47 13.19 -5.18
C PHE A 95 -4.81 13.66 -4.63
N HIS A 96 -4.96 13.64 -3.30
CA HIS A 96 -6.13 14.15 -2.59
C HIS A 96 -5.77 14.42 -1.13
N PRO A 97 -6.18 15.54 -0.49
CA PRO A 97 -5.73 15.94 0.86
C PRO A 97 -5.90 14.89 1.96
N ASN A 98 -6.85 13.96 1.80
CA ASN A 98 -7.16 12.91 2.77
C ASN A 98 -6.65 11.51 2.38
N LEU A 99 -5.92 11.36 1.27
CA LEU A 99 -5.57 10.04 0.71
C LEU A 99 -4.75 9.19 1.68
N ALA A 100 -3.74 9.75 2.35
CA ALA A 100 -2.87 8.98 3.25
C ALA A 100 -3.67 8.34 4.41
N GLY A 101 -4.54 9.12 5.05
CA GLY A 101 -5.39 8.64 6.14
C GLY A 101 -6.45 7.65 5.65
N TYR A 102 -7.07 7.94 4.51
CA TYR A 102 -8.08 7.07 3.91
C TYR A 102 -7.52 5.71 3.52
N LEU A 103 -6.36 5.68 2.83
CA LEU A 103 -5.64 4.48 2.47
C LEU A 103 -5.29 3.64 3.70
N SER A 104 -4.72 4.29 4.73
CA SER A 104 -4.38 3.61 5.98
C SER A 104 -5.59 2.93 6.62
N ASN A 105 -6.73 3.64 6.70
CA ASN A 105 -7.96 3.08 7.27
C ASN A 105 -8.47 1.90 6.43
N ALA A 106 -8.51 2.05 5.11
CA ALA A 106 -9.00 1.01 4.22
C ALA A 106 -8.11 -0.26 4.24
N MET A 107 -6.79 -0.10 4.37
CA MET A 107 -5.84 -1.21 4.54
C MET A 107 -6.02 -2.00 5.85
N CYS A 108 -6.62 -1.41 6.88
CA CYS A 108 -6.86 -2.11 8.15
C CYS A 108 -8.05 -3.06 8.10
N ILE A 109 -8.96 -2.80 7.16
CA ILE A 109 -10.23 -3.49 7.02
C ILE A 109 -10.06 -4.74 6.15
N TYR A 110 -9.18 -4.65 5.14
CA TYR A 110 -8.76 -5.76 4.27
C TYR A 110 -7.97 -6.83 5.06
#